data_AF-A0A3D9LLT9-F1
#
_entry.id   AF-A0A3D9LLT9-F1
#
_cell.length_a   1.000
_cell.length_b   1.000
_cell.length_c   1.000
_cell.angle_alpha   90.00
_cell.angle_beta   90.00
_cell.angle_gamma   90.00
#
_symmetry.space_group_name_H-M   'P 1'
#
loop_
_entity.id
_entity.type
_entity.pdbx_description
1 polymer ?
#
loop_
_entity_poly.entity_id
_entity_poly.type
_entity_poly.pdbx_seq_one_letter_code
_entity_poly.pdbx_strand_id
1 'polypeptide(L)'
;MKNLYLITLILIAFSCNDKKEEKDFNENDKLIIENKKEPKTENVLSEEKTKIQLEDTTSKTYVALKFINDYVANSNKMKEQIGIIEWVNSNQDVSQEFKGELTKMIGDAYESEPEYGLGFDPIFDAQDYPDDGFKLAEFDSISNYLTVEAKTWKGFVIKMKIKEVNNKWLVDGCGVINIPKNKQAQR
;
A
#
# COMPACT_ATOMS: atom_id res chain seq x y z
N MET A 1 17.90 43.19 33.67
CA MET A 1 18.39 43.44 32.30
C MET A 1 17.21 43.35 31.35
N LYS A 2 16.92 44.44 30.63
CA LYS A 2 15.84 44.58 29.64
C LYS A 2 16.32 44.05 28.28
N ASN A 3 15.37 43.55 27.48
CA ASN A 3 15.28 43.51 26.00
C ASN A 3 14.14 42.52 25.70
N LEU A 4 12.86 42.88 25.54
CA LEU A 4 12.17 43.72 24.55
C LEU A 4 12.59 43.44 23.10
N TYR A 5 11.87 42.52 22.45
CA TYR A 5 11.58 42.60 21.02
C TYR A 5 10.11 42.23 20.75
N LEU A 6 9.43 43.20 20.15
CA LEU A 6 8.06 43.26 19.66
C LEU A 6 8.15 43.14 18.14
N ILE A 7 7.55 42.13 17.51
CA ILE A 7 7.28 42.12 16.07
C ILE A 7 5.91 41.46 15.79
N THR A 8 5.23 42.06 14.83
CA THR A 8 3.81 42.31 14.66
C THR A 8 3.07 41.21 13.87
N LEU A 9 1.75 41.11 14.13
CA LEU A 9 0.74 40.37 13.37
C LEU A 9 0.68 40.77 11.89
N ILE A 10 0.39 39.80 11.02
CA ILE A 10 -0.41 40.02 9.80
C ILE A 10 -1.51 38.94 9.77
N LEU A 11 -2.75 39.38 9.97
CA LEU A 11 -3.99 38.64 9.70
C LEU A 11 -4.38 38.88 8.25
N ILE A 12 -4.66 37.82 7.49
CA ILE A 12 -5.40 37.92 6.22
C ILE A 12 -6.63 37.02 6.34
N ALA A 13 -7.77 37.66 6.54
CA ALA A 13 -9.08 37.07 6.37
C ALA A 13 -9.46 37.19 4.89
N PHE A 14 -9.83 36.07 4.26
CA PHE A 14 -10.62 36.09 3.03
C PHE A 14 -12.01 35.58 3.36
N SER A 15 -12.95 36.51 3.46
CA SER A 15 -14.39 36.27 3.37
C SER A 15 -14.89 37.08 2.19
N CYS A 16 -15.33 36.40 1.14
CA CYS A 16 -16.27 36.96 0.16
C CYS A 16 -17.35 35.92 -0.06
N ASN A 17 -18.52 36.27 0.47
CA ASN A 17 -19.80 35.62 0.30
C ASN A 17 -20.60 36.56 -0.58
N ASP A 18 -20.86 36.19 -1.84
CA ASP A 18 -21.86 36.88 -2.66
C ASP A 18 -22.92 35.87 -3.12
N LYS A 19 -24.14 36.18 -2.72
CA LYS A 19 -25.37 35.48 -3.10
C LYS A 19 -25.98 36.14 -4.34
N LYS A 20 -26.57 35.27 -5.16
CA LYS A 20 -27.73 35.46 -6.04
C LYS A 20 -27.62 36.43 -7.22
N GLU A 21 -27.68 35.85 -8.41
CA GLU A 21 -28.67 36.28 -9.40
C GLU A 21 -29.39 35.04 -9.96
N GLU A 22 -30.72 35.10 -9.88
CA GLU A 22 -31.72 34.17 -10.37
C GLU A 22 -32.21 34.76 -11.70
N LYS A 23 -32.11 34.00 -12.79
CA LYS A 23 -32.70 34.36 -14.08
C LYS A 23 -33.72 33.29 -14.48
N ASP A 24 -34.99 33.63 -14.27
CA ASP A 24 -36.11 33.09 -15.03
C ASP A 24 -35.93 33.38 -16.52
N PHE A 25 -36.14 32.38 -17.37
CA PHE A 25 -36.67 32.60 -18.72
C PHE A 25 -37.54 31.42 -19.16
N ASN A 26 -38.73 31.79 -19.63
CA ASN A 26 -39.87 30.98 -19.99
C ASN A 26 -39.65 29.99 -21.15
N GLU A 27 -40.38 28.88 -21.01
CA GLU A 27 -41.18 28.13 -21.99
C GLU A 27 -40.98 28.29 -23.52
N ASN A 28 -40.93 27.09 -24.12
CA ASN A 28 -41.55 26.67 -25.39
C ASN A 28 -40.92 27.11 -26.71
N ASP A 29 -40.20 26.18 -27.35
CA ASP A 29 -40.62 25.71 -28.67
C ASP A 29 -40.14 24.29 -29.00
N LYS A 30 -41.09 23.48 -29.49
CA LYS A 30 -40.95 22.11 -30.00
C LYS A 30 -40.12 22.11 -31.29
N LEU A 31 -39.28 21.09 -31.49
CA LEU A 31 -39.11 20.46 -32.81
C LEU A 31 -38.58 19.02 -32.66
N ILE A 32 -39.36 18.08 -33.22
CA ILE A 32 -39.12 16.65 -33.31
C ILE A 32 -38.14 16.41 -34.46
N ILE A 33 -37.05 15.68 -34.21
CA ILE A 33 -36.35 14.90 -35.25
C ILE A 33 -36.01 13.52 -34.66
N GLU A 34 -36.75 12.50 -35.08
CA GLU A 34 -36.30 11.11 -35.01
C GLU A 34 -35.10 10.93 -35.94
N ASN A 35 -34.03 10.27 -35.48
CA ASN A 35 -33.38 9.22 -36.27
C ASN A 35 -32.34 8.41 -35.45
N LYS A 36 -32.54 7.09 -35.53
CA LYS A 36 -31.57 5.99 -35.50
C LYS A 36 -30.68 5.78 -34.27
N LYS A 37 -31.03 4.74 -33.52
CA LYS A 37 -30.09 3.83 -32.85
C LYS A 37 -29.08 3.31 -33.87
N GLU A 38 -27.82 3.69 -33.71
CA GLU A 38 -26.68 2.84 -34.09
C GLU A 38 -26.18 2.09 -32.84
N PRO A 39 -25.77 0.81 -32.97
CA PRO A 39 -25.34 0.03 -31.82
C PRO A 39 -23.96 0.52 -31.35
N LYS A 40 -23.86 0.86 -30.07
CA LYS A 40 -22.64 1.17 -29.33
C LYS A 40 -21.78 -0.11 -29.22
N THR A 41 -20.98 -0.41 -30.23
CA THR A 41 -20.05 -1.56 -30.21
C THR A 41 -18.59 -1.13 -29.96
N GLU A 42 -18.36 0.02 -29.33
CA GLU A 42 -17.01 0.46 -28.91
C GLU A 42 -16.79 0.47 -27.39
N ASN A 43 -17.85 0.51 -26.57
CA ASN A 43 -17.71 0.58 -25.10
C ASN A 43 -17.60 -0.79 -24.40
N VAL A 44 -18.05 -1.88 -25.02
CA VAL A 44 -18.10 -3.19 -24.35
C VAL A 44 -16.71 -3.81 -24.22
N LEU A 45 -15.84 -3.65 -25.22
CA LEU A 45 -14.51 -4.26 -25.24
C LEU A 45 -13.51 -3.55 -24.32
N SER A 46 -13.66 -2.24 -24.11
CA SER A 46 -12.82 -1.45 -23.19
C SER A 46 -13.19 -1.70 -21.73
N GLU A 47 -14.49 -1.81 -21.42
CA GLU A 47 -15.00 -2.12 -20.08
C GLU A 47 -14.62 -3.55 -19.66
N GLU A 48 -14.74 -4.53 -20.55
CA GLU A 48 -14.37 -5.93 -20.27
C GLU A 48 -12.86 -6.10 -20.08
N LYS A 49 -12.03 -5.48 -20.93
CA LYS A 49 -10.56 -5.52 -20.78
C LYS A 49 -10.10 -4.83 -19.50
N THR A 50 -10.73 -3.72 -19.13
CA THR A 50 -10.44 -3.01 -17.86
C THR A 50 -10.85 -3.85 -16.66
N LYS A 51 -12.01 -4.52 -16.71
CA LYS A 51 -12.48 -5.41 -15.65
C LYS A 51 -11.55 -6.61 -15.46
N ILE A 52 -11.13 -7.26 -16.54
CA ILE A 52 -10.20 -8.40 -16.49
C ILE A 52 -8.84 -7.97 -15.91
N GLN A 53 -8.31 -6.81 -16.30
CA GLN A 53 -7.06 -6.28 -15.73
C GLN A 53 -7.19 -5.94 -14.25
N LEU A 54 -8.33 -5.41 -13.82
CA LEU A 54 -8.60 -5.09 -12.41
C LEU A 54 -8.71 -6.36 -11.57
N GLU A 55 -9.42 -7.39 -12.06
CA GLU A 55 -9.55 -8.69 -11.40
C GLU A 55 -8.19 -9.42 -11.31
N ASP A 56 -7.39 -9.41 -12.38
CA ASP A 56 -6.05 -10.01 -12.41
C ASP A 56 -5.08 -9.30 -11.47
N THR A 57 -5.09 -7.95 -11.46
CA THR A 57 -4.29 -7.16 -10.52
C THR A 57 -4.70 -7.40 -9.08
N THR A 58 -6.00 -7.48 -8.82
CA THR A 58 -6.53 -7.78 -7.48
C THR A 58 -6.09 -9.17 -7.03
N SER A 59 -6.15 -10.17 -7.90
CA SER A 59 -5.71 -11.53 -7.60
C SER A 59 -4.21 -11.60 -7.30
N LYS A 60 -3.37 -10.91 -8.09
CA LYS A 60 -1.91 -10.86 -7.91
C LYS A 60 -1.49 -10.18 -6.61
N THR A 61 -2.04 -8.99 -6.34
CA THR A 61 -1.64 -8.19 -5.17
C THR A 61 -2.21 -8.71 -3.86
N TYR A 62 -3.29 -9.50 -3.92
CA TYR A 62 -3.91 -10.11 -2.76
C TYR A 62 -2.94 -10.96 -1.94
N VAL A 63 -2.03 -11.73 -2.56
CA VAL A 63 -1.08 -12.58 -1.82
C VAL A 63 -0.19 -11.75 -0.89
N ALA A 64 0.28 -10.59 -1.35
CA ALA A 64 1.13 -9.70 -0.56
C ALA A 64 0.33 -8.98 0.53
N LEU A 65 -0.87 -8.51 0.19
CA LEU A 65 -1.74 -7.84 1.16
C LEU A 65 -2.18 -8.80 2.28
N LYS A 66 -2.51 -10.05 1.92
CA LYS A 66 -2.82 -11.12 2.87
C LYS A 66 -1.61 -11.40 3.76
N PHE A 67 -0.43 -11.61 3.17
CA PHE A 67 0.80 -11.88 3.93
C PHE A 67 1.06 -10.83 5.01
N ILE A 68 1.08 -9.54 4.67
CA ILE A 68 1.45 -8.50 5.63
C ILE A 68 0.39 -8.32 6.72
N ASN A 69 -0.90 -8.45 6.38
CA ASN A 69 -1.97 -8.36 7.38
C ASN A 69 -2.03 -9.61 8.28
N ASP A 70 -1.74 -10.80 7.75
CA ASP A 70 -1.62 -12.02 8.55
C ASP A 70 -0.41 -11.92 9.51
N TYR A 71 0.67 -11.25 9.09
CA TYR A 71 1.83 -10.99 9.94
C TYR A 71 1.53 -9.99 11.07
N VAL A 72 0.77 -8.93 10.78
CA VAL A 72 0.23 -8.02 11.82
C VAL A 72 -0.65 -8.80 12.80
N ALA A 73 -1.55 -9.66 12.29
CA ALA A 73 -2.40 -10.48 13.15
C ALA A 73 -1.58 -11.43 14.03
N ASN A 74 -0.46 -11.98 13.55
CA ASN A 74 0.47 -12.75 14.37
C ASN A 74 1.15 -11.90 15.44
N SER A 75 1.60 -10.69 15.07
CA SER A 75 2.33 -9.78 15.96
C SER A 75 1.43 -9.24 17.08
N ASN A 76 0.14 -9.04 16.80
CA ASN A 76 -0.85 -8.62 17.80
C ASN A 76 -1.23 -9.72 18.81
N LYS A 77 -0.81 -10.97 18.59
CA LYS A 77 -1.04 -12.03 19.57
C LYS A 77 -0.11 -11.78 20.75
N MET A 78 -0.68 -11.68 21.95
CA MET A 78 0.14 -11.48 23.16
C MET A 78 1.06 -12.68 23.43
N LYS A 79 0.56 -13.72 24.11
CA LYS A 79 1.38 -14.89 24.50
C LYS A 79 1.44 -15.98 23.44
N GLU A 80 0.75 -15.78 22.32
CA GLU A 80 0.58 -16.78 21.25
C GLU A 80 1.28 -16.36 19.95
N GLN A 81 2.10 -15.31 19.99
CA GLN A 81 2.89 -14.88 18.85
C GLN A 81 3.86 -16.01 18.46
N ILE A 82 3.82 -16.39 17.18
CA ILE A 82 4.81 -17.28 16.59
C ILE A 82 6.01 -16.42 16.18
N GLY A 83 7.23 -16.88 16.50
CA GLY A 83 8.45 -16.17 16.13
C GLY A 83 8.58 -16.01 14.61
N ILE A 84 9.17 -14.89 14.16
CA ILE A 84 9.20 -14.50 12.73
C ILE A 84 9.71 -15.61 11.79
N ILE A 85 10.79 -16.31 12.14
CA ILE A 85 11.36 -17.40 11.33
C ILE A 85 10.37 -18.57 11.21
N GLU A 86 9.77 -19.00 12.33
CA GLU A 86 8.81 -20.10 12.35
C GLU A 86 7.55 -19.72 11.57
N TRP A 87 7.04 -18.51 11.80
CA TRP A 87 5.84 -18.00 11.12
C TRP A 87 6.06 -17.95 9.60
N VAL A 88 7.17 -17.36 9.13
CA VAL A 88 7.50 -17.27 7.71
C VAL A 88 7.73 -18.65 7.08
N ASN A 89 8.42 -19.56 7.76
CA ASN A 89 8.67 -20.90 7.24
C ASN A 89 7.39 -21.72 7.10
N SER A 90 6.42 -21.53 7.99
CA SER A 90 5.10 -22.17 7.91
C SER A 90 4.21 -21.61 6.80
N ASN A 91 4.50 -20.39 6.31
CA ASN A 91 3.65 -19.70 5.35
C ASN A 91 3.84 -20.26 3.92
N GLN A 92 2.74 -20.69 3.30
CA GLN A 92 2.73 -21.27 1.94
C GLN A 92 2.71 -20.22 0.83
N ASP A 93 2.50 -18.96 1.17
CA ASP A 93 2.38 -17.83 0.25
C ASP A 93 3.71 -17.05 0.13
N VAL A 94 4.80 -17.64 0.62
CA VAL A 94 6.14 -17.05 0.65
C VAL A 94 7.12 -17.94 -0.11
N SER A 95 7.97 -17.33 -0.93
CA SER A 95 9.00 -18.02 -1.69
C SER A 95 10.10 -18.63 -0.81
N GLN A 96 10.82 -19.61 -1.34
CA GLN A 96 11.94 -20.23 -0.62
C GLN A 96 13.11 -19.25 -0.46
N GLU A 97 13.31 -18.37 -1.43
CA GLU A 97 14.35 -17.34 -1.42
C GLU A 97 14.10 -16.30 -0.32
N PHE A 98 12.85 -15.88 -0.13
CA PHE A 98 12.49 -15.03 1.01
C PHE A 98 12.81 -15.73 2.35
N LYS A 99 12.42 -17.00 2.49
CA LYS A 99 12.66 -17.80 3.71
C LYS A 99 14.15 -17.93 4.02
N GLY A 100 14.95 -18.21 2.99
CA GLY A 100 16.40 -18.31 3.08
C GLY A 100 17.04 -16.97 3.46
N GLU A 101 16.65 -15.88 2.80
CA GLU A 101 17.19 -14.55 3.06
C GLU A 101 16.87 -14.06 4.47
N LEU A 102 15.64 -14.26 4.96
CA LEU A 102 15.27 -13.92 6.33
C LEU A 102 16.09 -14.71 7.35
N THR A 103 16.19 -16.03 7.17
CA THR A 103 16.92 -16.91 8.09
C THR A 103 18.40 -16.50 8.15
N LYS A 104 19.00 -16.25 6.98
CA LYS A 104 20.38 -15.78 6.88
C LYS A 104 20.55 -14.42 7.54
N MET A 105 19.69 -13.45 7.23
CA MET A 105 19.76 -12.09 7.79
C MET A 105 19.70 -12.08 9.33
N ILE A 106 18.79 -12.86 9.91
CA ILE A 106 18.68 -12.97 11.38
C ILE A 106 19.90 -13.71 11.95
N GLY A 107 20.33 -14.80 11.30
CA GLY A 107 21.53 -15.56 11.71
C GLY A 107 22.78 -14.69 11.74
N ASP A 108 23.10 -14.03 10.62
CA ASP A 108 24.26 -13.13 10.47
C ASP A 108 24.23 -12.00 11.52
N ALA A 109 23.03 -11.48 11.83
CA ALA A 109 22.86 -10.42 12.83
C ALA A 109 23.15 -10.91 14.26
N TYR A 110 22.71 -12.10 14.64
CA TYR A 110 23.05 -12.68 15.96
C TYR A 110 24.50 -13.17 16.05
N GLU A 111 25.11 -13.58 14.94
CA GLU A 111 26.54 -13.87 14.91
C GLU A 111 27.38 -12.60 15.13
N SER A 112 26.93 -11.48 14.58
CA SER A 112 27.64 -10.19 14.68
C SER A 112 27.34 -9.44 15.98
N GLU A 113 26.08 -9.42 16.42
CA GLU A 113 25.57 -8.70 17.59
C GLU A 113 24.68 -9.63 18.44
N PRO A 114 25.27 -10.55 19.24
CA PRO A 114 24.51 -11.60 19.94
C PRO A 114 23.43 -11.11 20.91
N GLU A 115 23.58 -9.91 21.47
CA GLU A 115 22.64 -9.35 22.44
C GLU A 115 21.43 -8.67 21.78
N TYR A 116 21.62 -8.08 20.60
CA TYR A 116 20.65 -7.20 19.96
C TYR A 116 20.09 -7.76 18.64
N GLY A 117 20.82 -8.64 17.97
CA GLY A 117 20.51 -9.11 16.62
C GLY A 117 20.32 -7.93 15.67
N LEU A 118 19.18 -7.89 14.98
CA LEU A 118 18.85 -6.78 14.07
C LEU A 118 18.47 -5.49 14.80
N GLY A 119 17.88 -5.56 16.00
CA GLY A 119 17.33 -4.38 16.70
C GLY A 119 16.06 -3.77 16.10
N PHE A 120 15.46 -4.40 15.08
CA PHE A 120 14.19 -4.03 14.45
C PHE A 120 13.53 -5.26 13.77
N ASP A 121 12.27 -5.14 13.37
CA ASP A 121 11.55 -6.16 12.60
C ASP A 121 11.84 -6.00 11.10
N PRO A 122 12.44 -6.98 10.42
CA PRO A 122 12.83 -6.86 9.02
C PRO A 122 11.68 -6.92 8.01
N ILE A 123 10.49 -7.43 8.39
CA ILE A 123 9.27 -7.41 7.56
C ILE A 123 8.66 -6.01 7.59
N PHE A 124 8.57 -5.40 8.78
CA PHE A 124 8.05 -4.03 8.92
C PHE A 124 9.08 -2.95 8.53
N ASP A 125 10.36 -3.30 8.53
CA ASP A 125 11.48 -2.36 8.38
C ASP A 125 11.36 -1.23 9.42
N ALA A 126 11.08 -1.60 10.67
CA ALA A 126 10.81 -0.69 11.77
C ALA A 126 10.88 -1.39 13.13
N GLN A 127 10.94 -0.62 14.22
CA GLN A 127 10.83 -1.14 15.60
C GLN A 127 9.37 -1.32 16.04
N ASP A 128 8.44 -0.60 15.43
CA ASP A 128 7.02 -0.59 15.75
C ASP A 128 6.20 -0.68 14.46
N TYR A 129 4.93 -1.04 14.56
CA TYR A 129 4.06 -1.33 13.41
C TYR A 129 2.60 -0.91 13.66
N PRO A 130 1.80 -0.70 12.60
CA PRO A 130 0.39 -0.35 12.74
C PRO A 130 -0.46 -1.58 13.11
N ASP A 131 -1.14 -1.52 14.26
CA ASP A 131 -1.99 -2.61 14.77
C ASP A 131 -3.17 -2.98 13.85
N ASP A 132 -3.67 -2.00 13.09
CA ASP A 132 -4.83 -2.17 12.19
C ASP A 132 -4.45 -2.69 10.79
N GLY A 133 -3.16 -2.85 10.55
CA GLY A 133 -2.59 -3.41 9.33
C GLY A 133 -2.60 -2.46 8.15
N PHE A 134 -2.64 -3.03 6.96
CA PHE A 134 -2.23 -2.36 5.72
C PHE A 134 -3.28 -2.45 4.62
N LYS A 135 -3.22 -1.49 3.70
CA LYS A 135 -3.96 -1.44 2.43
C LYS A 135 -2.96 -1.32 1.27
N LEU A 136 -3.37 -1.76 0.08
CA LEU A 136 -2.58 -1.53 -1.14
C LEU A 136 -2.56 -0.03 -1.46
N ALA A 137 -1.37 0.51 -1.71
CA ALA A 137 -1.17 1.89 -2.13
C ALA A 137 -0.78 1.99 -3.62
N GLU A 138 0.11 1.10 -4.06
CA GLU A 138 0.65 1.11 -5.43
C GLU A 138 1.05 -0.29 -5.85
N PHE A 139 0.91 -0.61 -7.14
CA PHE A 139 1.44 -1.83 -7.75
C PHE A 139 2.02 -1.54 -9.13
N ASP A 140 3.28 -1.91 -9.32
CA ASP A 140 3.95 -1.93 -10.63
C ASP A 140 3.95 -3.37 -11.15
N SER A 141 3.09 -3.65 -12.12
CA SER A 141 2.93 -4.96 -12.73
C SER A 141 4.07 -5.38 -13.65
N ILE A 142 4.95 -4.45 -14.05
CA ILE A 142 6.12 -4.74 -14.89
C ILE A 142 7.23 -5.31 -14.01
N SER A 143 7.48 -4.68 -12.87
CA SER A 143 8.54 -5.09 -11.95
C SER A 143 8.07 -6.01 -10.82
N ASN A 144 6.75 -6.19 -10.67
CA ASN A 144 6.08 -6.92 -9.60
C ASN A 144 6.39 -6.40 -8.19
N TYR A 145 6.73 -5.12 -8.09
CA TYR A 145 6.83 -4.42 -6.82
C TYR A 145 5.49 -3.78 -6.46
N LEU A 146 5.18 -3.77 -5.18
CA LEU A 146 4.05 -3.05 -4.64
C LEU A 146 4.43 -2.24 -3.40
N THR A 147 3.62 -1.24 -3.11
CA THR A 147 3.66 -0.47 -1.87
C THR A 147 2.38 -0.74 -1.11
N VAL A 148 2.51 -1.11 0.16
CA VAL A 148 1.38 -1.10 1.10
C VAL A 148 1.55 0.06 2.08
N GLU A 149 0.44 0.67 2.47
CA GLU A 149 0.39 1.77 3.43
C GLU A 149 -0.43 1.31 4.65
N ALA A 150 -0.02 1.72 5.84
CA ALA A 150 -0.82 1.53 7.04
C ALA A 150 -2.21 2.17 6.88
N LYS A 151 -3.23 1.56 7.49
CA LYS A 151 -4.61 2.06 7.38
C LYS A 151 -4.81 3.37 8.16
N THR A 152 -4.23 3.48 9.36
CA THR A 152 -4.35 4.69 10.21
C THR A 152 -3.04 5.45 10.43
N TRP A 153 -1.88 4.78 10.33
CA TRP A 153 -0.58 5.44 10.50
C TRP A 153 -0.07 6.03 9.17
N LYS A 154 -0.54 7.24 8.85
CA LYS A 154 -0.15 7.95 7.61
C LYS A 154 1.37 8.01 7.43
N GLY A 155 1.82 7.68 6.22
CA GLY A 155 3.24 7.69 5.85
C GLY A 155 4.01 6.42 6.24
N PHE A 156 3.44 5.54 7.06
CA PHE A 156 4.04 4.23 7.30
C PHE A 156 3.77 3.33 6.08
N VAL A 157 4.80 3.14 5.26
CA VAL A 157 4.75 2.32 4.06
C VAL A 157 5.77 1.20 4.07
N ILE A 158 5.42 0.09 3.43
CA ILE A 158 6.29 -1.06 3.22
C ILE A 158 6.36 -1.36 1.73
N LYS A 159 7.57 -1.56 1.23
CA LYS A 159 7.82 -2.03 -0.14
C LYS A 159 7.87 -3.55 -0.13
N MET A 160 7.16 -4.15 -1.08
CA MET A 160 7.09 -5.60 -1.22
C MET A 160 7.32 -5.98 -2.68
N LYS A 161 7.66 -7.25 -2.90
CA LYS A 161 7.84 -7.85 -4.21
C LYS A 161 7.15 -9.21 -4.24
N ILE A 162 6.43 -9.47 -5.31
CA ILE A 162 5.84 -10.79 -5.59
C ILE A 162 6.51 -11.41 -6.81
N LYS A 163 6.42 -12.74 -6.92
CA LYS A 163 6.81 -13.47 -8.12
C LYS A 163 5.90 -14.66 -8.34
N GLU A 164 5.84 -15.12 -9.59
CA GLU A 164 5.13 -16.34 -9.94
C GLU A 164 6.10 -17.53 -9.95
N VAL A 165 5.74 -18.60 -9.23
CA VAL A 165 6.45 -19.88 -9.23
C VAL A 165 5.42 -20.99 -9.42
N ASN A 166 5.58 -21.82 -10.44
CA ASN A 166 4.65 -22.93 -10.73
C ASN A 166 3.18 -22.48 -10.77
N ASN A 167 2.89 -21.38 -11.48
CA ASN A 167 1.56 -20.78 -11.60
C ASN A 167 0.93 -20.30 -10.28
N LYS A 168 1.75 -20.10 -9.23
CA LYS A 168 1.33 -19.50 -7.97
C LYS A 168 2.11 -18.21 -7.69
N TRP A 169 1.39 -17.13 -7.37
CA TRP A 169 2.01 -15.90 -6.87
C TRP A 169 2.42 -16.06 -5.42
N LEU A 170 3.65 -15.67 -5.12
CA LEU A 170 4.27 -15.75 -3.80
C LEU A 170 4.92 -14.42 -3.45
N VAL A 171 5.01 -14.11 -2.16
CA VAL A 171 5.85 -13.02 -1.65
C VAL A 171 7.33 -13.42 -1.79
N ASP A 172 8.07 -12.59 -2.50
CA ASP A 172 9.51 -12.74 -2.76
C ASP A 172 10.35 -11.76 -1.95
N GLY A 173 9.79 -10.58 -1.60
CA GLY A 173 10.46 -9.59 -0.75
C GLY A 173 9.46 -8.73 0.03
N CYS A 174 9.87 -8.23 1.18
CA CYS A 174 9.06 -7.40 2.08
C CYS A 174 9.98 -6.64 3.05
N GLY A 175 9.72 -5.36 3.28
CA GLY A 175 10.56 -4.54 4.17
C GLY A 175 11.98 -4.49 3.66
N VAL A 176 12.93 -5.01 4.45
CA VAL A 176 14.34 -5.13 4.05
C VAL A 176 14.71 -6.49 3.45
N ILE A 177 13.84 -7.50 3.58
CA ILE A 177 14.11 -8.88 3.18
C ILE A 177 13.96 -9.00 1.66
N ASN A 178 15.06 -9.33 0.98
CA ASN A 178 15.10 -9.49 -0.48
C ASN A 178 14.52 -8.27 -1.25
N ILE A 179 14.67 -7.07 -0.69
CA ILE A 179 14.36 -5.79 -1.32
C ILE A 179 15.67 -4.99 -1.44
N PRO A 180 16.10 -4.59 -2.65
CA PRO A 180 17.28 -3.75 -2.81
C PRO A 180 17.17 -2.44 -2.03
N LYS A 181 18.27 -1.98 -1.41
CA LYS A 181 18.30 -0.78 -0.54
C LYS A 181 17.69 0.48 -1.21
N ASN A 182 17.93 0.68 -2.49
CA ASN A 182 17.37 1.82 -3.25
C ASN A 182 15.87 1.70 -3.57
N LYS A 183 15.24 0.57 -3.25
CA LYS A 183 13.80 0.31 -3.39
C LYS A 183 13.09 0.16 -2.04
N GLN A 184 13.82 0.11 -0.93
CA GLN A 184 13.24 0.08 0.41
C GLN A 184 12.52 1.41 0.69
N ALA A 185 11.54 1.38 1.59
CA ALA A 185 10.89 2.60 2.02
C ALA A 185 11.93 3.50 2.73
N GLN A 186 11.81 4.82 2.54
CA GLN A 186 12.65 5.74 3.30
C GLN A 186 12.17 5.76 4.76
N ARG A 187 13.13 5.85 5.68
CA ARG A 187 12.92 5.93 7.13
C ARG A 187 13.63 7.16 7.66
#